data_AF-A0A941FA80-F1
#
_entry.id   AF-A0A941FA80-F1
#
_cell.length_a   1.000
_cell.length_b   1.000
_cell.length_c   1.000
_cell.angle_alpha   90.00
_cell.angle_beta   90.00
_cell.angle_gamma   90.00
#
_symmetry.space_group_name_H-M   'P 1'
#
loop_
_entity.id
_entity.type
_entity.pdbx_description
1 polymer ?
#
loop_
_entity_poly.entity_id
_entity_poly.type
_entity_poly.pdbx_seq_one_letter_code
_entity_poly.pdbx_strand_id
1 'polypeptide(L)'
;MIRHAIVTLMMIAGIINADASGSKGKRPNVIIILTDDQGTVDMNCYGATDLYTPHMDALAQSGVQFNQFYVAAPVCSPSRASMLTGQNPHKAGLPGNASSQAGHSGMPSEKVTIAEIMKANGYQTAHIGKWHIGYTPETRPLGQGFDYSFGHMGGCIDNYSHFFYWNGPNRHDLWENGQEVWHDGEYFGDLMAAKASEYITTHKDQPFFMYYAINMPHYPLQPKSQWREYYKDMDMPRRDYAAFVSTIDEYIGQLIKTLDEQGLKDNTIVILQSDHGHSNETRTFGGGGSAGPYRGSKFSLFEGGIRVPAIISYPKKIKQQQQRNQMAFNIDWLPTIADYCQIKSLPAEVEGISLRKVIEKNSASEHEQFIWKSGGSWAIRQGDWKLIGYPQDQSGKGVLDPDNDMLFLVNLTTDSTEMLNLAKQYPGKVEELKAEYLKWEYASADDIPVKRQTFKHKAIGHKIELTKAPHPKYKGKGAAGLIDGEAGNRFHNDGYWLGFEGNDAEMVIEFETAVTANEITIGAMHNPENWIFFPSYIEVSWSNDGSTYTPAVKIAVKEPEQRNNYARQRFSIQQEDINARYFKVKVKNVETCPAWHNGKGNKAWLFIDEVTIN
;
A
#
# COMPACT_ATOMS: atom_id res chain seq x y z
N MET A 1 -66.51 -38.86 -45.38
CA MET A 1 -65.04 -39.02 -45.28
C MET A 1 -64.38 -37.76 -45.83
N ILE A 2 -63.48 -37.17 -45.03
CA ILE A 2 -62.51 -36.11 -45.37
C ILE A 2 -63.12 -34.79 -45.88
N ARG A 3 -62.99 -33.72 -45.08
CA ARG A 3 -62.87 -32.36 -45.60
C ARG A 3 -61.71 -31.65 -44.92
N HIS A 4 -60.69 -31.36 -45.72
CA HIS A 4 -59.59 -30.46 -45.42
C HIS A 4 -59.96 -29.01 -45.74
N ALA A 5 -59.43 -28.12 -44.89
CA ALA A 5 -58.90 -26.78 -45.16
C ALA A 5 -59.80 -25.68 -45.74
N ILE A 6 -59.99 -24.62 -44.94
CA ILE A 6 -59.83 -23.22 -45.39
C ILE A 6 -59.08 -22.44 -44.28
N VAL A 7 -58.04 -21.74 -44.71
CA VAL A 7 -57.18 -20.83 -43.94
C VAL A 7 -57.87 -19.47 -43.78
N THR A 8 -57.78 -18.85 -42.61
CA THR A 8 -57.97 -17.39 -42.47
C THR A 8 -56.99 -16.86 -41.42
N LEU A 9 -56.08 -16.01 -41.88
CA LEU A 9 -55.06 -15.31 -41.10
C LEU A 9 -55.70 -14.01 -40.56
N MET A 10 -55.85 -13.88 -39.24
CA MET A 10 -56.29 -12.63 -38.59
C MET A 10 -55.06 -11.78 -38.23
N MET A 11 -54.92 -10.62 -38.87
CA MET A 11 -54.10 -9.52 -38.38
C MET A 11 -54.80 -8.87 -37.18
N ILE A 12 -54.17 -8.88 -36.00
CA ILE A 12 -54.53 -8.01 -34.88
C ILE A 12 -53.48 -6.90 -34.82
N ALA A 13 -53.91 -5.69 -35.17
CA ALA A 13 -53.17 -4.47 -34.93
C ALA A 13 -53.16 -4.18 -33.42
N GLY A 14 -52.05 -4.50 -32.76
CA GLY A 14 -51.79 -4.07 -31.39
C GLY A 14 -51.33 -2.61 -31.39
N ILE A 15 -52.19 -1.73 -30.90
CA ILE A 15 -51.82 -0.36 -30.53
C ILE A 15 -50.77 -0.48 -29.42
N ILE A 16 -49.52 -0.18 -29.76
CA ILE A 16 -48.44 -0.02 -28.79
C ILE A 16 -48.73 1.30 -28.08
N ASN A 17 -49.29 1.23 -26.88
CA ASN A 17 -49.24 2.35 -25.95
C ASN A 17 -47.76 2.71 -25.78
N ALA A 18 -47.39 3.88 -26.28
CA ALA A 18 -46.16 4.54 -25.91
C ALA A 18 -46.27 4.82 -24.41
N ASP A 19 -45.73 3.89 -23.62
CA ASP A 19 -45.53 4.13 -22.20
C ASP A 19 -44.72 5.42 -22.09
N ALA A 20 -45.33 6.38 -21.39
CA ALA A 20 -44.70 7.60 -20.98
C ALA A 20 -43.42 7.24 -20.23
N SER A 21 -42.27 7.37 -20.89
CA SER A 21 -40.96 7.41 -20.26
C SER A 21 -40.89 8.70 -19.45
N GLY A 22 -41.54 8.68 -18.29
CA GLY A 22 -41.27 9.63 -17.23
C GLY A 22 -39.76 9.68 -17.06
N SER A 23 -39.19 10.86 -17.22
CA SER A 23 -37.75 11.09 -17.22
C SER A 23 -37.14 10.60 -15.91
N LYS A 24 -36.72 9.33 -15.86
CA LYS A 24 -35.73 8.88 -14.89
C LYS A 24 -34.52 9.77 -15.16
N GLY A 25 -34.26 10.74 -14.29
CA GLY A 25 -33.21 11.74 -14.49
C GLY A 25 -31.90 11.07 -14.88
N LYS A 26 -31.17 11.65 -15.84
CA LYS A 26 -29.88 11.12 -16.31
C LYS A 26 -28.98 10.80 -15.10
N ARG A 27 -28.53 9.56 -14.99
CA ARG A 27 -27.58 9.12 -13.96
C ARG A 27 -26.30 9.97 -14.04
N PRO A 28 -25.64 10.29 -12.92
CA PRO A 28 -24.45 11.12 -12.96
C PRO A 28 -23.28 10.36 -13.58
N ASN A 29 -22.38 11.09 -14.24
CA ASN A 29 -21.04 10.59 -14.52
C ASN A 29 -20.23 10.60 -13.22
N VAL A 30 -19.13 9.84 -13.18
CA VAL A 30 -18.26 9.77 -12.01
C VAL A 30 -16.81 9.84 -12.47
N ILE A 31 -16.02 10.73 -11.86
CA ILE A 31 -14.57 10.79 -12.05
C ILE A 31 -13.90 10.77 -10.67
N ILE A 32 -12.97 9.84 -10.49
CA ILE A 32 -12.02 9.86 -9.37
C ILE A 32 -10.69 10.34 -9.93
N ILE A 33 -10.24 11.51 -9.46
CA ILE A 33 -8.91 12.05 -9.67
C ILE A 33 -8.06 11.61 -8.48
N LEU A 34 -7.03 10.82 -8.74
CA LEU A 34 -6.10 10.35 -7.72
C LEU A 34 -4.69 10.87 -8.03
N THR A 35 -4.12 11.66 -7.13
CA THR A 35 -2.71 12.12 -7.19
C THR A 35 -1.80 11.14 -6.43
N ASP A 36 -0.48 11.25 -6.63
CA ASP A 36 0.52 10.29 -6.18
C ASP A 36 1.64 11.00 -5.40
N ASP A 37 1.78 10.73 -4.11
CA ASP A 37 2.68 11.45 -3.18
C ASP A 37 2.32 12.94 -2.94
N GLN A 38 1.05 13.36 -3.02
CA GLN A 38 0.67 14.74 -2.70
C GLN A 38 0.54 14.97 -1.18
N GLY A 39 1.14 16.04 -0.69
CA GLY A 39 1.14 16.43 0.72
C GLY A 39 -0.24 16.91 1.21
N THR A 40 -0.50 16.66 2.50
CA THR A 40 -1.79 16.91 3.16
C THR A 40 -2.29 18.35 3.03
N VAL A 41 -1.38 19.32 3.02
CA VAL A 41 -1.73 20.75 2.98
C VAL A 41 -1.36 21.44 1.67
N ASP A 42 -0.89 20.70 0.66
CA ASP A 42 -0.32 21.23 -0.58
C ASP A 42 -1.37 21.68 -1.61
N MET A 43 -2.36 22.43 -1.14
CA MET A 43 -3.31 23.19 -1.94
C MET A 43 -3.71 24.45 -1.18
N ASN A 44 -4.02 25.52 -1.90
CA ASN A 44 -4.44 26.78 -1.30
C ASN A 44 -5.68 26.61 -0.39
N CYS A 45 -6.68 25.83 -0.81
CA CYS A 45 -7.85 25.49 0.02
C CYS A 45 -7.53 24.67 1.30
N TYR A 46 -6.35 24.05 1.39
CA TYR A 46 -5.85 23.37 2.61
C TYR A 46 -4.81 24.20 3.39
N GLY A 47 -4.55 25.43 2.96
CA GLY A 47 -3.71 26.39 3.68
C GLY A 47 -2.31 26.59 3.12
N ALA A 48 -1.94 25.97 1.99
CA ALA A 48 -0.69 26.33 1.31
C ALA A 48 -0.77 27.80 0.85
N THR A 49 0.23 28.59 1.23
CA THR A 49 0.35 30.01 0.81
C THR A 49 1.40 30.20 -0.28
N ASP A 50 2.18 29.16 -0.55
CA ASP A 50 3.34 29.15 -1.43
C ASP A 50 3.09 28.41 -2.75
N LEU A 51 1.96 27.71 -2.88
CA LEU A 51 1.54 27.01 -4.10
C LEU A 51 0.42 27.79 -4.82
N TYR A 52 0.25 27.52 -6.11
CA TYR A 52 -0.80 28.04 -6.98
C TYR A 52 -1.66 26.88 -7.49
N THR A 53 -2.86 26.73 -6.92
CA THR A 53 -3.80 25.62 -7.20
C THR A 53 -5.24 26.08 -7.43
N PRO A 54 -5.52 27.03 -8.34
CA PRO A 54 -6.85 27.60 -8.51
C PRO A 54 -7.92 26.59 -8.94
N HIS A 55 -7.57 25.53 -9.68
CA HIS A 55 -8.57 24.58 -10.19
C HIS A 55 -8.97 23.55 -9.13
N MET A 56 -8.04 23.05 -8.34
CA MET A 56 -8.34 22.21 -7.18
C MET A 56 -9.13 22.99 -6.12
N ASP A 57 -8.80 24.28 -5.92
CA ASP A 57 -9.56 25.17 -5.05
C ASP A 57 -10.99 25.40 -5.55
N ALA A 58 -11.17 25.62 -6.86
CA ALA A 58 -12.50 25.75 -7.46
C ALA A 58 -13.33 24.46 -7.28
N LEU A 59 -12.67 23.29 -7.32
CA LEU A 59 -13.33 22.02 -7.03
C LEU A 59 -13.84 21.99 -5.58
N ALA A 60 -13.02 22.39 -4.61
CA ALA A 60 -13.44 22.52 -3.21
C ALA A 60 -14.61 23.50 -3.04
N GLN A 61 -14.54 24.67 -3.70
CA GLN A 61 -15.61 25.67 -3.69
C GLN A 61 -16.92 25.13 -4.27
N SER A 62 -16.86 24.27 -5.30
CA SER A 62 -18.03 23.67 -5.93
C SER A 62 -18.61 22.46 -5.16
N GLY A 63 -18.04 22.11 -4.00
CA GLY A 63 -18.38 20.87 -3.31
C GLY A 63 -18.08 20.88 -1.81
N VAL A 64 -17.59 19.74 -1.34
CA VAL A 64 -17.26 19.45 0.05
C VAL A 64 -15.79 19.06 0.15
N GLN A 65 -15.05 19.77 1.00
CA GLN A 65 -13.67 19.47 1.40
C GLN A 65 -13.64 18.70 2.72
N PHE A 66 -12.77 17.70 2.85
CA PHE A 66 -12.60 16.93 4.08
C PHE A 66 -11.30 17.27 4.79
N ASN A 67 -11.39 17.65 6.05
CA ASN A 67 -10.22 17.94 6.88
C ASN A 67 -9.67 16.68 7.55
N GLN A 68 -10.48 15.64 7.76
CA GLN A 68 -10.09 14.37 8.41
C GLN A 68 -10.34 13.16 7.48
N PHE A 69 -9.69 13.17 6.32
CA PHE A 69 -9.77 12.09 5.35
C PHE A 69 -8.51 11.23 5.34
N TYR A 70 -8.67 9.92 5.40
CA TYR A 70 -7.58 8.97 5.57
C TYR A 70 -7.52 7.94 4.44
N VAL A 71 -6.30 7.57 4.04
CA VAL A 71 -6.07 6.40 3.21
C VAL A 71 -5.87 5.17 4.09
N ALA A 72 -6.28 4.01 3.58
CA ALA A 72 -6.16 2.74 4.31
C ALA A 72 -4.70 2.22 4.42
N ALA A 73 -3.75 2.84 3.71
CA ALA A 73 -2.33 2.51 3.80
C ALA A 73 -1.44 3.71 3.46
N PRO A 74 -0.24 3.83 4.07
CA PRO A 74 0.69 4.94 3.81
C PRO A 74 1.57 4.72 2.56
N VAL A 75 1.09 3.93 1.58
CA VAL A 75 1.84 3.54 0.37
C VAL A 75 0.90 3.15 -0.79
N CYS A 76 1.37 3.32 -2.03
CA CYS A 76 0.56 3.34 -3.26
C CYS A 76 -0.38 2.14 -3.47
N SER A 77 0.14 0.93 -3.72
CA SER A 77 -0.70 -0.20 -4.20
C SER A 77 -1.77 -0.61 -3.18
N PRO A 78 -1.44 -0.78 -1.89
CA PRO A 78 -2.42 -1.08 -0.84
C PRO A 78 -3.54 -0.02 -0.77
N SER A 79 -3.18 1.27 -0.83
CA SER A 79 -4.17 2.36 -0.81
C SER A 79 -5.09 2.35 -2.03
N ARG A 80 -4.54 2.14 -3.23
CA ARG A 80 -5.29 2.04 -4.49
C ARG A 80 -6.24 0.84 -4.50
N ALA A 81 -5.76 -0.32 -4.08
CA ALA A 81 -6.59 -1.52 -3.94
C ALA A 81 -7.75 -1.29 -2.98
N SER A 82 -7.48 -0.65 -1.84
CA SER A 82 -8.50 -0.29 -0.87
C SER A 82 -9.57 0.65 -1.42
N MET A 83 -9.18 1.71 -2.13
CA MET A 83 -10.13 2.64 -2.73
C MET A 83 -11.02 1.96 -3.78
N LEU A 84 -10.43 1.10 -4.62
CA LEU A 84 -11.16 0.45 -5.71
C LEU A 84 -12.05 -0.70 -5.23
N THR A 85 -11.76 -1.32 -4.09
CA THR A 85 -12.54 -2.47 -3.57
C THR A 85 -13.41 -2.13 -2.37
N GLY A 86 -13.21 -0.96 -1.75
CA GLY A 86 -13.88 -0.59 -0.51
C GLY A 86 -13.45 -1.46 0.69
N GLN A 87 -12.28 -2.10 0.64
CA GLN A 87 -11.77 -3.03 1.65
C GLN A 87 -10.47 -2.52 2.26
N ASN A 88 -10.18 -2.89 3.50
CA ASN A 88 -8.86 -2.74 4.09
C ASN A 88 -7.81 -3.53 3.25
N PRO A 89 -6.54 -3.08 3.13
CA PRO A 89 -5.56 -3.71 2.25
C PRO A 89 -5.35 -5.20 2.49
N HIS A 90 -5.47 -5.65 3.74
CA HIS A 90 -5.36 -7.06 4.09
C HIS A 90 -6.49 -7.90 3.49
N LYS A 91 -7.73 -7.40 3.53
CA LYS A 91 -8.88 -8.06 2.90
C LYS A 91 -8.89 -7.89 1.39
N ALA A 92 -8.41 -6.76 0.88
CA ALA A 92 -8.18 -6.56 -0.55
C ALA A 92 -7.09 -7.49 -1.11
N GLY A 93 -6.34 -8.20 -0.25
CA GLY A 93 -5.30 -9.15 -0.67
C GLY A 93 -4.01 -8.48 -1.15
N LEU A 94 -3.79 -7.21 -0.80
CA LEU A 94 -2.60 -6.46 -1.20
C LEU A 94 -2.04 -5.61 -0.04
N PRO A 95 -1.42 -6.23 0.98
CA PRO A 95 -0.92 -5.53 2.17
C PRO A 95 0.41 -4.77 1.95
N GLY A 96 1.01 -4.89 0.76
CA GLY A 96 2.24 -4.20 0.36
C GLY A 96 2.20 -3.86 -1.14
N ASN A 97 3.19 -3.13 -1.63
CA ASN A 97 3.24 -2.75 -3.05
C ASN A 97 3.26 -3.99 -3.95
N ALA A 98 2.45 -3.94 -5.01
CA ALA A 98 2.44 -4.97 -6.03
C ALA A 98 3.79 -5.01 -6.76
N SER A 99 4.17 -6.19 -7.25
CA SER A 99 5.33 -6.29 -8.13
C SER A 99 5.06 -5.49 -9.41
N SER A 100 6.03 -4.67 -9.80
CA SER A 100 6.01 -3.99 -11.10
C SER A 100 6.53 -4.89 -12.23
N GLN A 101 6.87 -6.17 -11.97
CA GLN A 101 7.37 -7.08 -13.00
C GLN A 101 6.24 -7.82 -13.69
N ALA A 102 6.31 -7.93 -15.02
CA ALA A 102 5.36 -8.71 -15.80
C ALA A 102 5.27 -10.17 -15.30
N GLY A 103 4.07 -10.73 -15.35
CA GLY A 103 3.79 -12.11 -14.91
C GLY A 103 3.64 -12.29 -13.39
N HIS A 104 3.86 -11.25 -12.58
CA HIS A 104 3.56 -11.30 -11.15
C HIS A 104 2.14 -10.79 -10.89
N SER A 105 1.43 -11.48 -10.00
CA SER A 105 0.11 -11.05 -9.53
C SER A 105 0.21 -9.77 -8.69
N GLY A 106 -0.90 -9.04 -8.62
CA GLY A 106 -1.10 -7.94 -7.68
C GLY A 106 -2.30 -8.24 -6.80
N MET A 107 -3.26 -7.33 -6.76
CA MET A 107 -4.56 -7.58 -6.15
C MET A 107 -5.18 -8.85 -6.76
N PRO A 108 -5.69 -9.79 -5.94
CA PRO A 108 -6.31 -11.02 -6.43
C PRO A 108 -7.48 -10.71 -7.36
N SER A 109 -7.57 -11.43 -8.48
CA SER A 109 -8.53 -11.09 -9.54
C SER A 109 -9.98 -11.36 -9.19
N GLU A 110 -10.24 -12.12 -8.13
CA GLU A 110 -11.56 -12.33 -7.54
C GLU A 110 -12.08 -11.13 -6.73
N LYS A 111 -11.23 -10.13 -6.45
CA LYS A 111 -11.64 -8.92 -5.75
C LYS A 111 -12.41 -8.00 -6.69
N VAL A 112 -13.70 -7.86 -6.42
CA VAL A 112 -14.59 -7.00 -7.21
C VAL A 112 -14.26 -5.53 -6.98
N THR A 113 -13.94 -4.83 -8.06
CA THR A 113 -13.67 -3.39 -8.05
C THR A 113 -14.92 -2.55 -8.29
N ILE A 114 -14.83 -1.27 -7.95
CA ILE A 114 -15.83 -0.26 -8.29
C ILE A 114 -16.06 -0.19 -9.81
N ALA A 115 -15.04 -0.42 -10.65
CA ALA A 115 -15.21 -0.41 -12.09
C ALA A 115 -16.13 -1.55 -12.56
N GLU A 116 -15.94 -2.76 -12.04
CA GLU A 116 -16.84 -3.90 -12.33
C GLU A 116 -18.27 -3.62 -11.86
N ILE A 117 -18.43 -3.03 -10.67
CA ILE A 117 -19.74 -2.66 -10.13
C ILE A 117 -20.41 -1.62 -11.04
N MET A 118 -19.69 -0.58 -11.45
CA MET A 118 -20.20 0.47 -12.32
C MET A 118 -20.58 -0.09 -13.70
N LYS A 119 -19.70 -0.91 -14.30
CA LYS A 119 -19.94 -1.58 -15.59
C LYS A 119 -21.16 -2.50 -15.55
N ALA A 120 -21.30 -3.32 -14.51
CA ALA A 120 -22.48 -4.17 -14.30
C ALA A 120 -23.78 -3.37 -14.16
N ASN A 121 -23.69 -2.09 -13.79
CA ASN A 121 -24.82 -1.17 -13.71
C ASN A 121 -24.95 -0.26 -14.95
N GLY A 122 -24.30 -0.60 -16.06
CA GLY A 122 -24.46 0.09 -17.35
C GLY A 122 -23.75 1.44 -17.44
N TYR A 123 -22.65 1.61 -16.70
CA TYR A 123 -21.68 2.66 -16.95
C TYR A 123 -20.63 2.19 -17.96
N GLN A 124 -20.11 3.12 -18.75
CA GLN A 124 -18.85 2.93 -19.46
C GLN A 124 -17.69 3.20 -18.51
N THR A 125 -16.62 2.40 -18.55
CA THR A 125 -15.54 2.51 -17.56
C THR A 125 -14.18 2.78 -18.21
N ALA A 126 -13.44 3.76 -17.68
CA ALA A 126 -12.10 4.13 -18.15
C ALA A 126 -11.08 4.21 -17.01
N HIS A 127 -9.90 3.64 -17.24
CA HIS A 127 -8.69 3.87 -16.47
C HIS A 127 -7.72 4.72 -17.28
N ILE A 128 -7.23 5.81 -16.69
CA ILE A 128 -6.22 6.67 -17.31
C ILE A 128 -5.16 7.02 -16.26
N GLY A 129 -3.92 6.55 -16.46
CA GLY A 129 -2.78 6.87 -15.57
C GLY A 129 -2.12 5.65 -14.92
N LYS A 130 -1.72 5.80 -13.65
CA LYS A 130 -1.02 4.79 -12.85
C LYS A 130 -1.97 3.72 -12.31
N TRP A 131 -1.73 2.48 -12.69
CA TRP A 131 -2.48 1.33 -12.17
C TRP A 131 -1.90 0.81 -10.83
N HIS A 132 -0.68 0.26 -10.88
CA HIS A 132 0.11 -0.20 -9.73
C HIS A 132 -0.56 -1.21 -8.77
N ILE A 133 -1.55 -1.98 -9.22
CA ILE A 133 -2.16 -3.07 -8.43
C ILE A 133 -2.20 -4.41 -9.16
N GLY A 134 -1.45 -4.57 -10.26
CA GLY A 134 -1.34 -5.84 -10.99
C GLY A 134 -0.71 -5.68 -12.36
N TYR A 135 -0.09 -6.74 -12.86
CA TYR A 135 0.59 -6.75 -14.16
C TYR A 135 0.15 -7.93 -15.06
N THR A 136 -0.65 -8.88 -14.57
CA THR A 136 -1.19 -9.99 -15.40
C THR A 136 -2.45 -9.55 -16.15
N PRO A 137 -2.85 -10.22 -17.25
CA PRO A 137 -4.08 -9.87 -17.97
C PRO A 137 -5.33 -9.76 -17.08
N GLU A 138 -5.45 -10.61 -16.07
CA GLU A 138 -6.57 -10.67 -15.13
C GLU A 138 -6.51 -9.58 -14.04
N THR A 139 -5.31 -9.06 -13.76
CA THR A 139 -5.06 -8.08 -12.69
C THR A 139 -4.77 -6.67 -13.23
N ARG A 140 -4.67 -6.51 -14.55
CA ARG A 140 -4.61 -5.22 -15.27
C ARG A 140 -6.01 -4.59 -15.37
N PRO A 141 -6.12 -3.29 -15.70
CA PRO A 141 -7.40 -2.58 -15.71
C PRO A 141 -8.52 -3.28 -16.51
N LEU A 142 -8.22 -3.80 -17.71
CA LEU A 142 -9.22 -4.49 -18.54
C LEU A 142 -9.78 -5.77 -17.90
N GLY A 143 -8.95 -6.48 -17.12
CA GLY A 143 -9.36 -7.65 -16.33
C GLY A 143 -10.11 -7.28 -15.06
N GLN A 144 -10.13 -5.99 -14.69
CA GLN A 144 -10.68 -5.44 -13.45
C GLN A 144 -11.79 -4.43 -13.76
N GLY A 145 -12.62 -4.72 -14.77
CA GLY A 145 -13.86 -4.00 -15.05
C GLY A 145 -13.76 -2.73 -15.88
N PHE A 146 -12.57 -2.32 -16.32
CA PHE A 146 -12.42 -1.17 -17.22
C PHE A 146 -12.65 -1.55 -18.70
N ASP A 147 -13.48 -0.80 -19.41
CA ASP A 147 -13.70 -0.95 -20.86
C ASP A 147 -12.55 -0.33 -21.68
N TYR A 148 -11.98 0.75 -21.15
CA TYR A 148 -10.86 1.47 -21.74
C TYR A 148 -9.73 1.63 -20.73
N SER A 149 -8.48 1.48 -21.17
CA SER A 149 -7.31 1.75 -20.34
C SER A 149 -6.18 2.40 -21.12
N PHE A 150 -5.65 3.50 -20.59
CA PHE A 150 -4.41 4.13 -21.05
C PHE A 150 -3.49 4.44 -19.86
N GLY A 151 -2.24 3.98 -19.88
CA GLY A 151 -1.27 4.31 -18.83
C GLY A 151 -0.32 3.17 -18.50
N HIS A 152 0.22 3.17 -17.28
CA HIS A 152 1.32 2.30 -16.87
C HIS A 152 0.94 1.35 -15.73
N MET A 153 1.55 0.17 -15.70
CA MET A 153 1.20 -0.89 -14.75
C MET A 153 2.09 -0.89 -13.52
N GLY A 154 3.37 -0.54 -13.67
CA GLY A 154 4.33 -0.41 -12.58
C GLY A 154 4.10 0.81 -11.70
N GLY A 155 4.90 0.90 -10.62
CA GLY A 155 4.77 1.96 -9.62
C GLY A 155 5.21 3.35 -10.04
N CYS A 156 5.99 3.49 -11.11
CA CYS A 156 6.49 4.76 -11.62
C CYS A 156 7.00 4.61 -13.06
N ILE A 157 6.97 5.70 -13.82
CA ILE A 157 7.62 5.81 -15.13
C ILE A 157 8.29 7.18 -15.25
N ASP A 158 9.30 7.30 -16.10
CA ASP A 158 9.75 8.61 -16.57
C ASP A 158 8.69 9.24 -17.48
N ASN A 159 8.37 10.52 -17.30
CA ASN A 159 7.19 11.11 -17.96
C ASN A 159 7.40 11.37 -19.46
N TYR A 160 8.60 11.20 -20.02
CA TYR A 160 8.88 11.44 -21.45
C TYR A 160 9.25 10.17 -22.21
N SER A 161 10.05 9.30 -21.60
CA SER A 161 10.41 8.01 -22.19
C SER A 161 9.40 6.92 -21.88
N HIS A 162 8.64 7.08 -20.79
CA HIS A 162 7.68 6.09 -20.29
C HIS A 162 8.31 4.78 -19.83
N PHE A 163 9.60 4.82 -19.49
CA PHE A 163 10.30 3.69 -18.91
C PHE A 163 10.12 3.66 -17.40
N PHE A 164 9.78 2.49 -16.88
CA PHE A 164 9.96 2.17 -15.48
C PHE A 164 11.45 2.09 -15.15
N TYR A 165 11.88 2.81 -14.11
CA TYR A 165 13.29 2.97 -13.74
C TYR A 165 13.62 2.56 -12.29
N TRP A 166 12.68 1.95 -11.55
CA TRP A 166 12.91 1.64 -10.13
C TRP A 166 13.97 0.57 -9.91
N ASN A 167 13.88 -0.52 -10.68
CA ASN A 167 14.77 -1.67 -10.62
C ASN A 167 15.24 -1.99 -12.04
N GLY A 168 16.56 -2.12 -12.20
CA GLY A 168 17.17 -2.43 -13.48
C GLY A 168 16.93 -3.89 -13.93
N PRO A 169 16.97 -4.17 -15.23
CA PRO A 169 17.07 -3.20 -16.33
C PRO A 169 15.79 -2.35 -16.45
N ASN A 170 15.94 -1.08 -16.86
CA ASN A 170 14.79 -0.23 -17.19
C ASN A 170 13.98 -0.90 -18.30
N ARG A 171 12.66 -0.77 -18.23
CA ARG A 171 11.74 -1.32 -19.24
C ARG A 171 10.68 -0.30 -19.58
N HIS A 172 10.20 -0.33 -20.83
CA HIS A 172 9.06 0.47 -21.23
C HIS A 172 7.79 -0.04 -20.53
N ASP A 173 6.91 0.88 -20.13
CA ASP A 173 5.68 0.57 -19.39
C ASP A 173 4.58 1.57 -19.71
N LEU A 174 4.19 1.67 -20.99
CA LEU A 174 3.01 2.42 -21.42
C LEU A 174 2.11 1.55 -22.28
N TRP A 175 0.84 1.51 -21.94
CA TRP A 175 -0.14 0.60 -22.52
C TRP A 175 -1.43 1.31 -22.87
N GLU A 176 -2.02 0.94 -24.01
CA GLU A 176 -3.38 1.28 -24.38
C GLU A 176 -4.15 -0.01 -24.71
N ASN A 177 -5.26 -0.23 -23.99
CA ASN A 177 -6.13 -1.41 -24.14
C ASN A 177 -5.38 -2.75 -24.19
N GLY A 178 -4.39 -2.89 -23.30
CA GLY A 178 -3.58 -4.11 -23.16
C GLY A 178 -2.45 -4.26 -24.19
N GLN A 179 -2.35 -3.35 -25.16
CA GLN A 179 -1.23 -3.28 -26.10
C GLN A 179 -0.20 -2.25 -25.62
N GLU A 180 1.08 -2.57 -25.77
CA GLU A 180 2.15 -1.62 -25.50
C GLU A 180 2.18 -0.54 -26.59
N VAL A 181 2.30 0.72 -26.22
CA VAL A 181 2.27 1.87 -27.14
C VAL A 181 3.43 2.82 -26.87
N TRP A 182 4.06 3.32 -27.92
CA TRP A 182 5.27 4.14 -27.83
C TRP A 182 4.97 5.58 -28.22
N HIS A 183 5.27 6.51 -27.30
CA HIS A 183 5.05 7.95 -27.43
C HIS A 183 6.33 8.72 -27.09
N ASP A 184 7.44 8.31 -27.71
CA ASP A 184 8.80 8.76 -27.34
C ASP A 184 8.93 10.29 -27.31
N GLY A 185 9.21 10.84 -26.12
CA GLY A 185 9.43 12.27 -25.91
C GLY A 185 8.15 13.09 -25.75
N GLU A 186 6.97 12.49 -25.88
CA GLU A 186 5.71 13.13 -25.50
C GLU A 186 5.55 13.08 -23.98
N TYR A 187 5.02 14.14 -23.38
CA TYR A 187 4.87 14.21 -21.93
C TYR A 187 3.63 13.44 -21.47
N PHE A 188 3.79 12.50 -20.55
CA PHE A 188 2.72 11.60 -20.10
C PHE A 188 1.48 12.34 -19.56
N GLY A 189 1.68 13.45 -18.85
CA GLY A 189 0.57 14.29 -18.37
C GLY A 189 -0.27 14.87 -19.51
N ASP A 190 0.35 15.28 -20.62
CA ASP A 190 -0.35 15.80 -21.79
C ASP A 190 -1.13 14.67 -22.50
N LEU A 191 -0.52 13.49 -22.62
CA LEU A 191 -1.20 12.30 -23.16
C LEU A 191 -2.42 11.92 -22.32
N MET A 192 -2.28 11.87 -21.00
CA MET A 192 -3.38 11.59 -20.08
C MET A 192 -4.55 12.58 -20.23
N ALA A 193 -4.25 13.88 -20.27
CA ALA A 193 -5.27 14.92 -20.43
C ALA A 193 -6.00 14.81 -21.79
N ALA A 194 -5.26 14.52 -22.86
CA ALA A 194 -5.84 14.30 -24.18
C ALA A 194 -6.79 13.08 -24.18
N LYS A 195 -6.36 11.94 -23.64
CA LYS A 195 -7.20 10.73 -23.56
C LYS A 195 -8.44 10.94 -22.69
N ALA A 196 -8.32 11.67 -21.58
CA ALA A 196 -9.49 11.96 -20.73
C ALA A 196 -10.50 12.85 -21.46
N SER A 197 -10.02 13.90 -22.16
CA SER A 197 -10.86 14.80 -22.96
C SER A 197 -11.57 14.06 -24.11
N GLU A 198 -10.85 13.22 -24.84
CA GLU A 198 -11.39 12.35 -25.89
C GLU A 198 -12.47 11.41 -25.33
N TYR A 199 -12.17 10.72 -24.23
CA TYR A 199 -13.10 9.77 -23.62
C TYR A 199 -14.41 10.45 -23.17
N ILE A 200 -14.32 11.60 -22.51
CA ILE A 200 -15.50 12.38 -22.10
C ILE A 200 -16.32 12.81 -23.31
N THR A 201 -15.67 13.33 -24.35
CA THR A 201 -16.35 13.84 -25.55
C THR A 201 -17.07 12.73 -26.31
N THR A 202 -16.44 11.56 -26.45
CA THR A 202 -16.99 10.40 -27.16
C THR A 202 -18.12 9.70 -26.40
N HIS A 203 -18.09 9.73 -25.06
CA HIS A 203 -19.08 9.05 -24.21
C HIS A 203 -20.12 10.00 -23.57
N LYS A 204 -20.17 11.28 -23.97
CA LYS A 204 -21.04 12.31 -23.36
C LYS A 204 -22.54 11.96 -23.28
N ASP A 205 -23.01 11.05 -24.12
CA ASP A 205 -24.41 10.64 -24.20
C ASP A 205 -24.74 9.41 -23.33
N GLN A 206 -23.75 8.79 -22.68
CA GLN A 206 -23.89 7.67 -21.76
C GLN A 206 -23.24 7.98 -20.39
N PRO A 207 -23.74 7.40 -19.28
CA PRO A 207 -23.07 7.56 -17.99
C PRO A 207 -21.72 6.84 -18.01
N PHE A 208 -20.67 7.51 -17.53
CA PHE A 208 -19.33 6.93 -17.44
C PHE A 208 -18.71 7.03 -16.04
N PHE A 209 -17.80 6.11 -15.76
CA PHE A 209 -16.92 6.10 -14.60
C PHE A 209 -15.47 6.17 -15.10
N MET A 210 -14.74 7.20 -14.66
CA MET A 210 -13.34 7.39 -15.00
C MET A 210 -12.49 7.36 -13.72
N TYR A 211 -11.51 6.47 -13.70
CA TYR A 211 -10.43 6.49 -12.72
C TYR A 211 -9.21 7.18 -13.37
N TYR A 212 -9.06 8.46 -13.05
CA TYR A 212 -8.01 9.36 -13.55
C TYR A 212 -6.86 9.42 -12.53
N ALA A 213 -5.93 8.47 -12.63
CA ALA A 213 -4.90 8.18 -11.65
C ALA A 213 -3.57 8.84 -12.02
N ILE A 214 -3.45 10.12 -11.74
CA ILE A 214 -2.26 10.93 -12.02
C ILE A 214 -1.06 10.40 -11.23
N ASN A 215 0.05 10.12 -11.91
CA ASN A 215 1.31 9.63 -11.34
C ASN A 215 2.18 10.75 -10.73
N MET A 216 1.62 11.93 -10.52
CA MET A 216 2.31 13.14 -10.06
C MET A 216 1.70 13.56 -8.71
N PRO A 217 2.46 14.19 -7.79
CA PRO A 217 3.85 14.66 -7.93
C PRO A 217 4.95 13.62 -7.65
N HIS A 218 4.66 12.32 -7.65
CA HIS A 218 5.68 11.28 -7.53
C HIS A 218 6.82 11.52 -8.54
N TYR A 219 8.06 11.33 -8.07
CA TYR A 219 9.26 11.52 -8.87
C TYR A 219 9.25 10.59 -10.11
N PRO A 220 9.97 10.93 -11.20
CA PRO A 220 10.93 12.02 -11.32
C PRO A 220 10.23 13.38 -11.40
N LEU A 221 10.74 14.37 -10.66
CA LEU A 221 10.13 15.71 -10.61
C LEU A 221 10.33 16.42 -11.96
N GLN A 222 9.34 16.29 -12.83
CA GLN A 222 9.38 16.77 -14.22
C GLN A 222 8.21 17.73 -14.50
N PRO A 223 8.09 18.86 -13.77
CA PRO A 223 7.02 19.83 -14.00
C PRO A 223 7.19 20.55 -15.34
N LYS A 224 6.09 21.12 -15.87
CA LYS A 224 6.12 21.97 -17.07
C LYS A 224 7.02 23.18 -16.86
N SER A 225 7.65 23.63 -17.94
CA SER A 225 8.60 24.74 -17.94
C SER A 225 8.03 26.04 -17.37
N GLN A 226 6.77 26.37 -17.68
CA GLN A 226 6.11 27.57 -17.17
C GLN A 226 6.03 27.60 -15.63
N TRP A 227 5.77 26.45 -15.00
CA TRP A 227 5.70 26.36 -13.55
C TRP A 227 7.10 26.37 -12.91
N ARG A 228 8.11 25.81 -13.57
CA ARG A 228 9.51 25.96 -13.13
C ARG A 228 9.93 27.43 -13.11
N GLU A 229 9.56 28.19 -14.13
CA GLU A 229 9.83 29.63 -14.20
C GLU A 229 9.06 30.40 -13.14
N TYR A 230 7.78 30.06 -12.92
CA TYR A 230 6.94 30.69 -11.89
C TYR A 230 7.54 30.56 -10.47
N TYR A 231 8.07 29.38 -10.13
CA TYR A 231 8.64 29.11 -8.81
C TYR A 231 10.16 29.31 -8.72
N LYS A 232 10.83 29.87 -9.74
CA LYS A 232 12.31 29.88 -9.83
C LYS A 232 13.05 30.43 -8.60
N ASP A 233 12.42 31.33 -7.85
CA ASP A 233 12.97 32.00 -6.67
C ASP A 233 12.73 31.22 -5.35
N MET A 234 12.07 30.06 -5.41
CA MET A 234 11.84 29.17 -4.27
C MET A 234 13.01 28.17 -4.11
N ASP A 235 13.28 27.76 -2.86
CA ASP A 235 14.34 26.79 -2.57
C ASP A 235 13.96 25.34 -2.94
N MET A 236 14.95 24.57 -3.37
CA MET A 236 14.81 23.11 -3.51
C MET A 236 14.78 22.43 -2.13
N PRO A 237 14.05 21.31 -1.95
CA PRO A 237 13.26 20.60 -2.96
C PRO A 237 11.83 21.13 -3.16
N ARG A 238 11.38 22.09 -2.35
CA ARG A 238 10.01 22.64 -2.38
C ARG A 238 9.66 23.26 -3.73
N ARG A 239 10.60 23.96 -4.38
CA ARG A 239 10.46 24.56 -5.71
C ARG A 239 9.94 23.59 -6.77
N ASP A 240 10.67 22.49 -6.97
CA ASP A 240 10.39 21.57 -8.06
C ASP A 240 9.09 20.79 -7.79
N TYR A 241 8.82 20.50 -6.52
CA TYR A 241 7.56 19.93 -6.08
C TYR A 241 6.37 20.89 -6.30
N ALA A 242 6.48 22.17 -5.90
CA ALA A 242 5.43 23.18 -6.09
C ALA A 242 5.10 23.37 -7.58
N ALA A 243 6.13 23.41 -8.43
CA ALA A 243 5.95 23.44 -9.88
C ALA A 243 5.20 22.21 -10.41
N PHE A 244 5.39 21.05 -9.77
CA PHE A 244 4.71 19.81 -10.16
C PHE A 244 3.24 19.82 -9.73
N VAL A 245 2.95 20.31 -8.53
CA VAL A 245 1.56 20.47 -8.05
C VAL A 245 0.77 21.45 -8.93
N SER A 246 1.35 22.58 -9.35
CA SER A 246 0.67 23.48 -10.30
C SER A 246 0.52 22.88 -11.69
N THR A 247 1.42 21.98 -12.10
CA THR A 247 1.25 21.19 -13.34
C THR A 247 0.02 20.27 -13.23
N ILE A 248 -0.19 19.62 -12.08
CA ILE A 248 -1.38 18.80 -11.81
C ILE A 248 -2.65 19.65 -11.83
N ASP A 249 -2.62 20.80 -11.15
CA ASP A 249 -3.75 21.73 -11.10
C ASP A 249 -4.21 22.16 -12.49
N GLU A 250 -3.27 22.47 -13.38
CA GLU A 250 -3.53 22.81 -14.79
C GLU A 250 -4.28 21.67 -15.52
N TYR A 251 -3.86 20.41 -15.36
CA TYR A 251 -4.54 19.27 -15.98
C TYR A 251 -5.93 19.01 -15.41
N ILE A 252 -6.11 19.22 -14.09
CA ILE A 252 -7.45 19.19 -13.48
C ILE A 252 -8.31 20.29 -14.08
N GLY A 253 -7.77 21.50 -14.28
CA GLY A 253 -8.45 22.60 -14.96
C GLY A 253 -8.92 22.23 -16.37
N GLN A 254 -8.07 21.56 -17.15
CA GLN A 254 -8.41 21.08 -18.50
C GLN A 254 -9.53 20.03 -18.46
N LEU A 255 -9.46 19.07 -17.55
CA LEU A 255 -10.49 18.04 -17.36
C LEU A 255 -11.86 18.64 -17.03
N ILE A 256 -11.90 19.57 -16.06
CA ILE A 256 -13.13 20.27 -15.66
C ILE A 256 -13.67 21.14 -16.81
N LYS A 257 -12.78 21.81 -17.56
CA LYS A 257 -13.15 22.60 -18.74
C LYS A 257 -13.82 21.72 -19.81
N THR A 258 -13.28 20.53 -20.09
CA THR A 258 -13.91 19.58 -21.01
C THR A 258 -15.32 19.19 -20.52
N LEU A 259 -15.50 18.88 -19.22
CA LEU A 259 -16.84 18.61 -18.68
C LEU A 259 -17.82 19.77 -18.87
N ASP A 260 -17.34 21.01 -18.71
CA ASP A 260 -18.15 22.22 -18.88
C ASP A 260 -18.55 22.42 -20.34
N GLU A 261 -17.59 22.31 -21.28
CA GLU A 261 -17.81 22.44 -22.72
C GLU A 261 -18.76 21.37 -23.27
N GLN A 262 -18.76 20.17 -22.70
CA GLN A 262 -19.70 19.10 -23.05
C GLN A 262 -21.05 19.20 -22.30
N GLY A 263 -21.24 20.19 -21.42
CA GLY A 263 -22.47 20.37 -20.65
C GLY A 263 -22.72 19.27 -19.61
N LEU A 264 -21.66 18.61 -19.12
CA LEU A 264 -21.70 17.46 -18.21
C LEU A 264 -21.37 17.82 -16.76
N LYS A 265 -20.71 18.96 -16.54
CA LYS A 265 -20.18 19.40 -15.24
C LYS A 265 -21.17 19.28 -14.09
N ASP A 266 -22.37 19.83 -14.22
CA ASP A 266 -23.36 19.82 -13.14
C ASP A 266 -23.82 18.41 -12.75
N ASN A 267 -23.88 17.49 -13.72
CA ASN A 267 -24.31 16.11 -13.50
C ASN A 267 -23.14 15.12 -13.46
N THR A 268 -21.95 15.56 -13.04
CA THR A 268 -20.78 14.71 -12.84
C THR A 268 -20.34 14.80 -11.38
N ILE A 269 -20.10 13.64 -10.76
CA ILE A 269 -19.45 13.53 -9.45
C ILE A 269 -17.95 13.54 -9.72
N VAL A 270 -17.23 14.52 -9.18
CA VAL A 270 -15.77 14.59 -9.27
C VAL A 270 -15.20 14.47 -7.86
N ILE A 271 -14.37 13.47 -7.65
CA ILE A 271 -13.63 13.23 -6.41
C ILE A 271 -12.17 13.53 -6.69
N LEU A 272 -11.50 14.28 -5.81
CA LEU A 272 -10.06 14.49 -5.83
C LEU A 272 -9.47 13.99 -4.51
N GLN A 273 -8.42 13.18 -4.58
CA GLN A 273 -7.69 12.68 -3.42
C GLN A 273 -6.22 12.36 -3.76
N SER A 274 -5.32 12.37 -2.77
CA SER A 274 -3.98 11.73 -2.87
C SER A 274 -3.99 10.26 -2.46
N ASP A 275 -3.17 9.41 -3.06
CA ASP A 275 -3.08 7.99 -2.71
C ASP A 275 -2.42 7.73 -1.35
N HIS A 276 -1.58 8.64 -0.86
CA HIS A 276 -1.10 8.73 0.51
C HIS A 276 -0.35 10.06 0.72
N GLY A 277 0.30 10.25 1.89
CA GLY A 277 1.09 11.44 2.18
C GLY A 277 2.34 11.57 1.29
N HIS A 278 2.86 12.80 1.21
CA HIS A 278 4.08 13.14 0.46
C HIS A 278 5.30 12.27 0.78
N SER A 279 6.23 12.17 -0.17
CA SER A 279 7.49 11.44 0.01
C SER A 279 8.62 12.34 0.54
N ASN A 280 9.50 11.76 1.36
CA ASN A 280 10.81 12.32 1.75
C ASN A 280 11.97 11.45 1.23
N GLU A 281 11.71 10.59 0.25
CA GLU A 281 12.73 9.71 -0.31
C GLU A 281 13.85 10.51 -0.98
N THR A 282 15.04 9.91 -1.04
CA THR A 282 16.21 10.55 -1.66
C THR A 282 16.00 10.94 -3.12
N ARG A 283 15.11 10.23 -3.84
CA ARG A 283 14.75 10.51 -5.24
C ARG A 283 13.86 11.75 -5.43
N THR A 284 13.28 12.27 -4.34
CA THR A 284 12.66 13.61 -4.30
C THR A 284 13.58 14.60 -3.58
N PHE A 285 14.91 14.36 -3.58
CA PHE A 285 15.90 15.21 -2.94
C PHE A 285 15.62 15.46 -1.44
N GLY A 286 15.03 14.46 -0.77
CA GLY A 286 14.68 14.55 0.65
C GLY A 286 13.32 15.20 0.94
N GLY A 287 12.52 15.57 -0.06
CA GLY A 287 11.13 15.95 0.15
C GLY A 287 10.59 16.96 -0.86
N GLY A 288 9.88 17.97 -0.36
CA GLY A 288 9.27 19.03 -1.15
C GLY A 288 7.77 19.14 -0.90
N GLY A 289 7.09 18.03 -0.66
CA GLY A 289 5.71 18.04 -0.17
C GLY A 289 5.61 18.47 1.29
N SER A 290 4.41 18.84 1.71
CA SER A 290 4.12 19.28 3.07
C SER A 290 2.84 18.65 3.60
N ALA A 291 2.94 18.09 4.80
CA ALA A 291 1.80 17.75 5.64
C ALA A 291 1.48 18.85 6.66
N GLY A 292 2.05 20.06 6.52
CA GLY A 292 1.81 21.18 7.43
C GLY A 292 2.23 20.83 8.87
N PRO A 293 1.32 20.91 9.86
CA PRO A 293 1.66 20.58 11.25
C PRO A 293 1.67 19.06 11.51
N TYR A 294 1.14 18.23 10.61
CA TYR A 294 1.01 16.79 10.82
C TYR A 294 2.38 16.09 10.72
N ARG A 295 2.62 15.15 11.64
CA ARG A 295 3.85 14.36 11.72
C ARG A 295 3.83 13.18 10.75
N GLY A 296 4.99 12.78 10.26
CA GLY A 296 5.14 11.68 9.32
C GLY A 296 4.94 12.07 7.87
N SER A 297 5.21 11.11 7.00
CA SER A 297 5.10 11.21 5.53
C SER A 297 4.90 9.80 4.97
N LYS A 298 5.03 9.58 3.66
CA LYS A 298 4.98 8.24 3.03
C LYS A 298 5.71 7.19 3.89
N PHE A 299 5.12 6.00 4.01
CA PHE A 299 5.51 4.88 4.90
C PHE A 299 5.19 5.01 6.39
N SER A 300 4.74 6.18 6.88
CA SER A 300 4.39 6.37 8.30
C SER A 300 2.87 6.25 8.55
N LEU A 301 2.50 5.71 9.71
CA LEU A 301 1.11 5.69 10.20
C LEU A 301 0.73 6.92 11.05
N PHE A 302 1.65 7.87 11.28
CA PHE A 302 1.29 9.21 11.73
C PHE A 302 0.45 9.95 10.67
N GLU A 303 -0.31 10.96 11.09
CA GLU A 303 -1.26 11.75 10.30
C GLU A 303 -0.68 12.18 8.94
N GLY A 304 0.57 12.65 8.87
CA GLY A 304 1.18 13.11 7.63
C GLY A 304 1.45 12.03 6.58
N GLY A 305 1.37 10.74 6.95
CA GLY A 305 1.50 9.61 6.02
C GLY A 305 0.17 9.05 5.51
N ILE A 306 -0.91 9.18 6.31
CA ILE A 306 -2.23 8.59 6.00
C ILE A 306 -3.36 9.61 5.86
N ARG A 307 -3.23 10.83 6.37
CA ARG A 307 -4.20 11.92 6.20
C ARG A 307 -3.88 12.65 4.90
N VAL A 308 -4.83 12.66 3.99
CA VAL A 308 -4.64 13.17 2.63
C VAL A 308 -5.66 14.28 2.33
N PRO A 309 -5.37 15.16 1.37
CA PRO A 309 -6.44 16.01 0.86
C PRO A 309 -7.52 15.14 0.20
N ALA A 310 -8.79 15.49 0.43
CA ALA A 310 -9.93 14.87 -0.23
C ALA A 310 -11.08 15.86 -0.46
N ILE A 311 -11.59 15.91 -1.68
CA ILE A 311 -12.69 16.79 -2.10
C ILE A 311 -13.70 15.97 -2.91
N ILE A 312 -14.99 16.23 -2.71
CA ILE A 312 -16.06 15.76 -3.61
C ILE A 312 -16.88 16.95 -4.11
N SER A 313 -17.07 17.04 -5.43
CA SER A 313 -17.97 17.98 -6.09
C SER A 313 -19.07 17.24 -6.83
N TYR A 314 -20.30 17.71 -6.68
CA TYR A 314 -21.45 17.27 -7.47
C TYR A 314 -22.48 18.41 -7.51
N PRO A 315 -22.29 19.42 -8.38
CA PRO A 315 -22.98 20.71 -8.28
C PRO A 315 -24.51 20.61 -8.30
N LYS A 316 -25.07 19.63 -9.01
CA LYS A 316 -26.52 19.41 -9.07
C LYS A 316 -27.16 18.93 -7.76
N LYS A 317 -26.38 18.38 -6.82
CA LYS A 317 -26.93 17.65 -5.67
C LYS A 317 -26.27 17.98 -4.32
N ILE A 318 -24.97 18.24 -4.32
CA ILE A 318 -24.20 18.55 -3.11
C ILE A 318 -24.17 20.06 -2.89
N LYS A 319 -24.35 20.49 -1.63
CA LYS A 319 -24.18 21.90 -1.26
C LYS A 319 -22.72 22.30 -1.46
N GLN A 320 -22.51 23.44 -2.10
CA GLN A 320 -21.20 23.98 -2.42
C GLN A 320 -20.56 24.66 -1.20
N GLN A 321 -19.24 24.87 -1.25
CA GLN A 321 -18.44 25.58 -0.25
C GLN A 321 -18.58 25.00 1.17
N GLN A 322 -18.47 23.68 1.28
CA GLN A 322 -18.65 22.96 2.53
C GLN A 322 -17.34 22.34 3.01
N GLN A 323 -17.19 22.20 4.34
CA GLN A 323 -16.10 21.47 4.96
C GLN A 323 -16.61 20.38 5.90
N ARG A 324 -15.87 19.28 6.03
CA ARG A 324 -16.19 18.15 6.91
C ARG A 324 -15.00 17.80 7.78
N ASN A 325 -15.26 17.71 9.08
CA ASN A 325 -14.27 17.31 10.08
C ASN A 325 -14.50 15.88 10.57
N GLN A 326 -15.45 15.15 10.01
CA GLN A 326 -15.69 13.76 10.36
C GLN A 326 -14.57 12.87 9.83
N MET A 327 -14.24 11.84 10.59
CA MET A 327 -13.35 10.77 10.16
C MET A 327 -13.96 10.03 8.96
N ALA A 328 -13.24 10.02 7.84
CA ALA A 328 -13.64 9.36 6.60
C ALA A 328 -12.43 8.69 5.94
N PHE A 329 -12.66 7.67 5.13
CA PHE A 329 -11.61 6.83 4.55
C PHE A 329 -11.75 6.65 3.06
N ASN A 330 -10.65 6.37 2.36
CA ASN A 330 -10.69 6.11 0.91
C ASN A 330 -11.52 4.86 0.53
N ILE A 331 -11.67 3.89 1.46
CA ILE A 331 -12.57 2.74 1.27
C ILE A 331 -14.05 3.14 1.18
N ASP A 332 -14.41 4.32 1.67
CA ASP A 332 -15.78 4.81 1.69
C ASP A 332 -16.25 5.35 0.33
N TRP A 333 -15.32 5.60 -0.62
CA TRP A 333 -15.71 6.12 -1.93
C TRP A 333 -16.58 5.16 -2.72
N LEU A 334 -16.27 3.86 -2.71
CA LEU A 334 -17.06 2.84 -3.40
C LEU A 334 -18.54 2.85 -2.98
N PRO A 335 -18.89 2.68 -1.69
CA PRO A 335 -20.29 2.74 -1.27
C PRO A 335 -20.91 4.12 -1.43
N THR A 336 -20.13 5.21 -1.31
CA THR A 336 -20.63 6.58 -1.52
C THR A 336 -21.05 6.82 -2.98
N ILE A 337 -20.21 6.40 -3.93
CA ILE A 337 -20.48 6.49 -5.36
C ILE A 337 -21.70 5.63 -5.71
N ALA A 338 -21.75 4.40 -5.21
CA ALA A 338 -22.87 3.50 -5.41
C ALA A 338 -24.20 4.13 -4.94
N ASP A 339 -24.22 4.75 -3.76
CA ASP A 339 -25.38 5.44 -3.20
C ASP A 339 -25.84 6.62 -4.10
N TYR A 340 -24.92 7.48 -4.51
CA TYR A 340 -25.25 8.59 -5.42
C TYR A 340 -25.75 8.13 -6.80
N CYS A 341 -25.18 7.04 -7.32
CA CYS A 341 -25.55 6.42 -8.59
C CYS A 341 -26.76 5.48 -8.48
N GLN A 342 -27.34 5.32 -7.28
CA GLN A 342 -28.51 4.46 -7.00
C GLN A 342 -28.25 2.96 -7.28
N ILE A 343 -27.01 2.52 -7.11
CA ILE A 343 -26.61 1.11 -7.18
C ILE A 343 -26.93 0.46 -5.84
N LYS A 344 -27.80 -0.56 -5.85
CA LYS A 344 -28.39 -1.11 -4.61
C LYS A 344 -27.60 -2.25 -3.98
N SER A 345 -26.84 -3.00 -4.77
CA SER A 345 -26.14 -4.20 -4.32
C SER A 345 -24.65 -3.99 -4.43
N LEU A 346 -23.96 -4.18 -3.30
CA LEU A 346 -22.51 -4.21 -3.21
C LEU A 346 -22.06 -5.60 -2.74
N PRO A 347 -20.82 -6.01 -3.03
CA PRO A 347 -20.23 -7.21 -2.43
C PRO A 347 -20.30 -7.13 -0.90
N ALA A 348 -20.53 -8.28 -0.24
CA ALA A 348 -20.66 -8.36 1.21
C ALA A 348 -19.34 -8.03 1.93
N GLU A 349 -18.23 -8.12 1.21
CA GLU A 349 -16.87 -7.87 1.68
C GLU A 349 -16.53 -6.38 1.75
N VAL A 350 -17.32 -5.49 1.15
CA VAL A 350 -17.11 -4.04 1.22
C VAL A 350 -17.20 -3.59 2.68
N GLU A 351 -16.14 -2.99 3.18
CA GLU A 351 -16.02 -2.49 4.55
C GLU A 351 -16.30 -0.98 4.67
N GLY A 352 -16.19 -0.26 3.55
CA GLY A 352 -16.48 1.16 3.51
C GLY A 352 -17.94 1.47 3.83
N ILE A 353 -18.20 2.69 4.30
CA ILE A 353 -19.53 3.18 4.62
C ILE A 353 -19.83 4.40 3.74
N SER A 354 -21.04 4.49 3.18
CA SER A 354 -21.43 5.66 2.37
C SER A 354 -21.34 6.96 3.17
N LEU A 355 -20.52 7.90 2.70
CA LEU A 355 -20.34 9.23 3.28
C LEU A 355 -21.51 10.16 2.96
N ARG A 356 -22.56 9.72 2.26
CA ARG A 356 -23.64 10.60 1.80
C ARG A 356 -24.28 11.41 2.93
N LYS A 357 -24.48 10.82 4.11
CA LYS A 357 -25.01 11.54 5.29
C LYS A 357 -24.01 12.59 5.80
N VAL A 358 -22.72 12.25 5.84
CA VAL A 358 -21.65 13.19 6.19
C VAL A 358 -21.62 14.35 5.20
N ILE A 359 -21.61 14.05 3.90
CA ILE A 359 -21.54 15.01 2.79
C ILE A 359 -22.76 15.93 2.78
N GLU A 360 -23.98 15.41 2.78
CA GLU A 360 -25.20 16.23 2.60
C GLU A 360 -25.68 16.88 3.90
N LYS A 361 -25.49 16.22 5.05
CA LYS A 361 -26.12 16.60 6.32
C LYS A 361 -25.12 16.93 7.43
N ASN A 362 -23.81 16.82 7.19
CA ASN A 362 -22.78 17.00 8.21
C ASN A 362 -23.01 16.09 9.44
N SER A 363 -23.57 14.89 9.21
CA SER A 363 -23.79 13.89 10.25
C SER A 363 -22.46 13.37 10.79
N ALA A 364 -22.48 12.79 12.01
CA ALA A 364 -21.32 12.09 12.56
C ALA A 364 -20.85 10.97 11.63
N SER A 365 -19.55 10.63 11.71
CA SER A 365 -19.03 9.44 11.04
C SER A 365 -19.71 8.19 11.62
N GLU A 366 -20.01 7.23 10.75
CA GLU A 366 -20.50 5.92 11.17
C GLU A 366 -19.35 4.96 11.54
N HIS A 367 -18.10 5.38 11.30
CA HIS A 367 -16.92 4.65 11.76
C HIS A 367 -16.64 4.94 13.22
N GLU A 368 -16.74 3.92 14.07
CA GLU A 368 -16.32 4.00 15.48
C GLU A 368 -14.80 3.87 15.63
N GLN A 369 -14.19 3.07 14.76
CA GLN A 369 -12.75 2.85 14.73
C GLN A 369 -12.24 2.50 13.33
N PHE A 370 -10.93 2.62 13.13
CA PHE A 370 -10.24 2.09 11.97
C PHE A 370 -8.86 1.56 12.35
N ILE A 371 -8.44 0.47 11.71
CA ILE A 371 -7.18 -0.21 11.98
C ILE A 371 -6.32 -0.22 10.72
N TRP A 372 -5.09 0.24 10.86
CA TRP A 372 -4.05 0.22 9.83
C TRP A 372 -2.98 -0.77 10.19
N LYS A 373 -2.36 -1.31 9.14
CA LYS A 373 -1.15 -2.09 9.26
C LYS A 373 -0.35 -1.99 7.98
N SER A 374 0.93 -1.72 8.13
CA SER A 374 1.87 -1.50 7.03
C SER A 374 3.23 -2.03 7.44
N GLY A 375 3.65 -3.12 6.80
CA GLY A 375 4.82 -3.86 7.25
C GLY A 375 4.67 -4.26 8.73
N GLY A 376 5.67 -3.90 9.54
CA GLY A 376 5.68 -4.19 10.98
C GLY A 376 4.92 -3.17 11.83
N SER A 377 4.59 -2.00 11.26
CA SER A 377 3.86 -0.95 11.96
C SER A 377 2.35 -1.17 11.87
N TRP A 378 1.64 -0.81 12.93
CA TRP A 378 0.18 -0.85 12.97
C TRP A 378 -0.35 0.36 13.72
N ALA A 379 -1.61 0.71 13.46
CA ALA A 379 -2.29 1.75 14.21
C ALA A 379 -3.77 1.39 14.37
N ILE A 380 -4.36 1.83 15.47
CA ILE A 380 -5.81 1.83 15.67
C ILE A 380 -6.21 3.23 16.08
N ARG A 381 -7.24 3.77 15.43
CA ARG A 381 -7.91 4.99 15.87
C ARG A 381 -9.32 4.63 16.30
N GLN A 382 -9.70 5.01 17.51
CA GLN A 382 -11.06 4.89 18.04
C GLN A 382 -11.49 6.24 18.60
N GLY A 383 -12.43 6.89 17.92
CA GLY A 383 -12.77 8.29 18.17
C GLY A 383 -11.54 9.20 18.07
N ASP A 384 -11.22 9.88 19.17
CA ASP A 384 -10.09 10.82 19.25
C ASP A 384 -8.76 10.14 19.63
N TRP A 385 -8.80 8.91 20.13
CA TRP A 385 -7.60 8.20 20.55
C TRP A 385 -6.99 7.41 19.40
N LYS A 386 -5.68 7.51 19.24
CA LYS A 386 -4.91 6.77 18.25
C LYS A 386 -3.71 6.13 18.92
N LEU A 387 -3.59 4.81 18.80
CA LEU A 387 -2.43 4.05 19.25
C LEU A 387 -1.66 3.56 18.03
N ILE A 388 -0.36 3.83 17.98
CA ILE A 388 0.55 3.37 16.93
C ILE A 388 1.54 2.40 17.56
N GLY A 389 1.64 1.19 17.02
CA GLY A 389 2.68 0.22 17.37
C GLY A 389 3.81 0.23 16.36
N TYR A 390 5.03 0.17 16.84
CA TYR A 390 6.25 0.28 16.02
C TYR A 390 6.21 1.52 15.12
N PRO A 391 6.03 2.74 15.69
CA PRO A 391 5.92 3.95 14.90
C PRO A 391 7.18 4.17 14.06
N GLN A 392 6.98 4.69 12.85
CA GLN A 392 8.05 5.17 11.98
C GLN A 392 7.75 6.61 11.61
N ASP A 393 8.78 7.46 11.57
CA ASP A 393 8.64 8.87 11.22
C ASP A 393 9.72 9.28 10.20
N GLN A 394 9.35 9.26 8.91
CA GLN A 394 10.21 9.70 7.82
C GLN A 394 10.27 11.24 7.70
N SER A 395 9.48 11.99 8.48
CA SER A 395 9.47 13.46 8.46
C SER A 395 10.50 14.09 9.38
N GLY A 396 10.92 13.37 10.42
CA GLY A 396 11.86 13.88 11.42
C GLY A 396 11.32 15.06 12.25
N LYS A 397 10.01 15.33 12.22
CA LYS A 397 9.41 16.46 12.95
C LYS A 397 9.36 16.25 14.47
N GLY A 398 9.33 15.00 14.92
CA GLY A 398 9.33 14.66 16.33
C GLY A 398 10.43 13.65 16.67
N VAL A 399 10.68 13.46 17.96
CA VAL A 399 11.61 12.45 18.47
C VAL A 399 10.86 11.14 18.68
N LEU A 400 11.48 10.02 18.32
CA LEU A 400 11.07 8.68 18.75
C LEU A 400 12.22 8.08 19.54
N ASP A 401 11.94 7.62 20.75
CA ASP A 401 12.84 6.79 21.52
C ASP A 401 12.60 5.31 21.14
N PRO A 402 13.52 4.66 20.42
CA PRO A 402 13.31 3.29 19.94
C PRO A 402 13.09 2.25 21.06
N ASP A 403 13.49 2.54 22.30
CA ASP A 403 13.34 1.63 23.43
C ASP A 403 12.06 1.90 24.23
N ASN A 404 11.56 3.14 24.20
CA ASN A 404 10.42 3.58 25.01
C ASN A 404 9.14 3.88 24.21
N ASP A 405 9.23 4.13 22.91
CA ASP A 405 8.11 4.57 22.06
C ASP A 405 7.62 3.47 21.11
N MET A 406 7.85 2.21 21.44
CA MET A 406 7.32 1.06 20.69
C MET A 406 5.79 1.04 20.64
N LEU A 407 5.14 1.69 21.60
CA LEU A 407 3.72 2.03 21.61
C LEU A 407 3.59 3.55 21.79
N PHE A 408 2.95 4.20 20.82
CA PHE A 408 2.79 5.65 20.77
C PHE A 408 1.31 6.01 20.79
N LEU A 409 0.83 6.52 21.93
CA LEU A 409 -0.57 6.89 22.12
C LEU A 409 -0.75 8.39 21.98
N VAL A 410 -1.76 8.82 21.24
CA VAL A 410 -2.12 10.23 21.04
C VAL A 410 -3.62 10.41 21.20
N ASN A 411 -4.02 11.60 21.66
CA ASN A 411 -5.39 12.09 21.55
C ASN A 411 -5.43 13.23 20.52
N LEU A 412 -6.08 12.99 19.38
CA LEU A 412 -6.08 13.87 18.21
C LEU A 412 -6.89 15.16 18.40
N THR A 413 -7.77 15.23 19.39
CA THR A 413 -8.46 16.48 19.75
C THR A 413 -7.51 17.45 20.44
N THR A 414 -6.63 16.93 21.31
CA THR A 414 -5.68 17.75 22.07
C THR A 414 -4.35 17.95 21.34
N ASP A 415 -3.93 16.97 20.55
CA ASP A 415 -2.70 17.00 19.77
C ASP A 415 -2.91 16.28 18.43
N SER A 416 -3.37 17.02 17.42
CA SER A 416 -3.44 16.50 16.05
C SER A 416 -2.08 16.41 15.36
N THR A 417 -1.02 16.91 15.98
CA THR A 417 0.34 16.93 15.42
C THR A 417 1.15 15.69 15.80
N GLU A 418 0.68 14.92 16.80
CA GLU A 418 1.27 13.66 17.27
C GLU A 418 2.73 13.81 17.74
N MET A 419 3.01 14.91 18.45
CA MET A 419 4.35 15.22 18.94
C MET A 419 4.59 14.64 20.33
N LEU A 420 3.53 14.40 21.11
CA LEU A 420 3.63 13.89 22.48
C LEU A 420 3.09 12.46 22.61
N ASN A 421 3.95 11.54 23.06
CA ASN A 421 3.52 10.20 23.43
C ASN A 421 2.83 10.19 24.80
N LEU A 422 1.54 9.88 24.81
CA LEU A 422 0.71 9.77 26.01
C LEU A 422 0.68 8.36 26.62
N ALA A 423 1.38 7.38 26.04
CA ALA A 423 1.27 5.98 26.44
C ALA A 423 1.58 5.75 27.93
N LYS A 424 2.61 6.43 28.47
CA LYS A 424 2.98 6.37 29.90
C LYS A 424 1.92 7.01 30.82
N GLN A 425 1.20 8.01 30.32
CA GLN A 425 0.19 8.74 31.10
C GLN A 425 -1.16 8.01 31.12
N TYR A 426 -1.49 7.26 30.06
CA TYR A 426 -2.77 6.57 29.92
C TYR A 426 -2.60 5.07 29.60
N PRO A 427 -1.93 4.29 30.46
CA PRO A 427 -1.66 2.87 30.19
C PRO A 427 -2.94 2.04 30.00
N GLY A 428 -4.03 2.38 30.70
CA GLY A 428 -5.32 1.70 30.50
C GLY A 428 -5.88 1.86 29.09
N LYS A 429 -5.72 3.04 28.47
CA LYS A 429 -6.15 3.29 27.09
C LYS A 429 -5.25 2.56 26.09
N VAL A 430 -3.95 2.43 26.38
CA VAL A 430 -3.03 1.61 25.59
C VAL A 430 -3.50 0.16 25.57
N GLU A 431 -3.79 -0.43 26.73
CA GLU A 431 -4.23 -1.83 26.82
C GLU A 431 -5.57 -2.07 26.12
N GLU A 432 -6.53 -1.16 26.25
CA GLU A 432 -7.82 -1.20 25.54
C GLU A 432 -7.63 -1.25 24.02
N LEU A 433 -6.91 -0.27 23.45
CA LEU A 433 -6.72 -0.17 22.02
C LEU A 433 -5.85 -1.31 21.46
N LYS A 434 -4.83 -1.73 22.22
CA LYS A 434 -3.99 -2.88 21.86
C LYS A 434 -4.82 -4.17 21.81
N ALA A 435 -5.76 -4.37 22.74
CA ALA A 435 -6.64 -5.53 22.74
C ALA A 435 -7.56 -5.56 21.50
N GLU A 436 -8.13 -4.42 21.10
CA GLU A 436 -8.94 -4.32 19.87
C GLU A 436 -8.10 -4.59 18.61
N TYR A 437 -6.86 -4.09 18.55
CA TYR A 437 -5.93 -4.41 17.47
C TYR A 437 -5.63 -5.92 17.40
N LEU A 438 -5.29 -6.55 18.53
CA LEU A 438 -4.99 -7.98 18.60
C LEU A 438 -6.17 -8.85 18.18
N LYS A 439 -7.38 -8.47 18.58
CA LYS A 439 -8.63 -9.13 18.18
C LYS A 439 -8.84 -9.05 16.66
N TRP A 440 -8.56 -7.91 16.05
CA TRP A 440 -8.66 -7.73 14.60
C TRP A 440 -7.59 -8.55 13.84
N GLU A 441 -6.39 -8.63 14.39
CA GLU A 441 -5.26 -9.38 13.82
C GLU A 441 -5.37 -10.91 14.05
N TYR A 442 -6.31 -11.37 14.88
CA TYR A 442 -6.38 -12.74 15.40
C TYR A 442 -5.08 -13.17 16.13
N ALA A 443 -4.44 -12.24 16.84
CA ALA A 443 -3.17 -12.43 17.54
C ALA A 443 -3.30 -12.38 19.07
N SER A 444 -2.24 -12.74 19.78
CA SER A 444 -2.12 -12.70 21.24
C SER A 444 -1.20 -11.55 21.72
N ALA A 445 -1.24 -11.23 23.01
CA ALA A 445 -0.41 -10.15 23.58
C ALA A 445 1.10 -10.38 23.41
N ASP A 446 1.54 -11.64 23.32
CA ASP A 446 2.94 -12.01 23.15
C ASP A 446 3.47 -11.68 21.74
N ASP A 447 2.57 -11.46 20.77
CA ASP A 447 2.91 -11.13 19.38
C ASP A 447 3.29 -9.65 19.20
N ILE A 448 3.11 -8.81 20.23
CA ILE A 448 3.49 -7.39 20.24
C ILE A 448 4.60 -7.17 21.28
N PRO A 449 5.89 -7.34 20.92
CA PRO A 449 6.98 -6.96 21.81
C PRO A 449 6.88 -5.49 22.24
N VAL A 450 6.75 -5.29 23.57
CA VAL A 450 6.65 -3.97 24.23
C VAL A 450 8.01 -3.31 24.53
N LYS A 451 9.11 -4.03 24.29
CA LYS A 451 10.48 -3.54 24.38
C LYS A 451 11.30 -4.11 23.24
N ARG A 452 12.25 -3.33 22.74
CA ARG A 452 13.31 -3.85 21.87
C ARG A 452 14.17 -4.82 22.70
N GLN A 453 14.34 -6.05 22.23
CA GLN A 453 15.23 -7.01 22.87
C GLN A 453 16.65 -6.82 22.33
N THR A 454 17.62 -6.61 23.22
CA THR A 454 19.05 -6.57 22.90
C THR A 454 19.71 -7.82 23.46
N PHE A 455 20.38 -8.60 22.61
CA PHE A 455 21.12 -9.80 23.01
C PHE A 455 22.59 -9.44 23.22
N LYS A 456 23.24 -10.00 24.25
CA LYS A 456 24.71 -10.00 24.28
C LYS A 456 25.15 -10.89 23.12
N HIS A 457 26.06 -10.39 22.31
CA HIS A 457 26.50 -11.15 21.15
C HIS A 457 27.99 -10.95 20.98
N LYS A 458 28.77 -11.95 21.41
CA LYS A 458 30.23 -11.87 21.40
C LYS A 458 30.81 -11.87 19.99
N ALA A 459 30.11 -12.42 19.00
CA ALA A 459 30.64 -12.50 17.64
C ALA A 459 30.50 -11.19 16.85
N ILE A 460 29.88 -10.13 17.40
CA ILE A 460 29.81 -8.83 16.72
C ILE A 460 31.20 -8.33 16.37
N GLY A 461 31.41 -8.02 15.09
CA GLY A 461 32.68 -7.50 14.57
C GLY A 461 33.75 -8.57 14.35
N HIS A 462 33.45 -9.85 14.57
CA HIS A 462 34.35 -10.96 14.29
C HIS A 462 34.16 -11.52 12.87
N LYS A 463 35.02 -12.47 12.49
CA LYS A 463 35.00 -13.06 11.16
C LYS A 463 34.02 -14.23 11.11
N ILE A 464 33.23 -14.28 10.04
CA ILE A 464 32.35 -15.41 9.72
C ILE A 464 32.50 -15.82 8.26
N GLU A 465 32.57 -17.11 8.02
CA GLU A 465 32.62 -17.69 6.68
C GLU A 465 31.48 -18.68 6.50
N LEU A 466 30.75 -18.56 5.40
CA LEU A 466 29.75 -19.53 4.97
C LEU A 466 30.39 -20.56 4.04
N THR A 467 30.14 -21.85 4.26
CA THR A 467 30.62 -22.90 3.35
C THR A 467 29.85 -22.91 2.02
N LYS A 468 28.61 -22.40 2.03
CA LYS A 468 27.79 -22.15 0.85
C LYS A 468 27.20 -20.75 0.90
N ALA A 469 27.29 -20.03 -0.22
CA ALA A 469 26.67 -18.73 -0.33
C ALA A 469 25.14 -18.83 -0.19
N PRO A 470 24.48 -17.84 0.44
CA PRO A 470 23.02 -17.76 0.43
C PRO A 470 22.53 -17.53 -1.00
N HIS A 471 21.26 -17.83 -1.24
CA HIS A 471 20.67 -17.62 -2.56
C HIS A 471 20.73 -16.13 -2.94
N PRO A 472 21.09 -15.76 -4.19
CA PRO A 472 21.27 -14.35 -4.58
C PRO A 472 20.07 -13.44 -4.30
N LYS A 473 18.85 -13.99 -4.38
CA LYS A 473 17.58 -13.31 -4.07
C LYS A 473 17.46 -12.89 -2.59
N TYR A 474 18.04 -13.65 -1.68
CA TYR A 474 17.90 -13.50 -0.23
C TYR A 474 19.28 -13.60 0.43
N LYS A 475 20.19 -12.73 0.00
CA LYS A 475 21.56 -12.70 0.53
C LYS A 475 21.69 -11.92 1.84
N GLY A 476 20.64 -11.24 2.28
CA GLY A 476 20.66 -10.30 3.40
C GLY A 476 21.83 -9.32 3.30
N LYS A 477 22.51 -9.08 4.43
CA LYS A 477 23.78 -8.36 4.50
C LYS A 477 25.01 -9.26 4.27
N GLY A 478 24.82 -10.44 3.68
CA GLY A 478 25.86 -11.46 3.55
C GLY A 478 26.18 -12.13 4.89
N ALA A 479 27.25 -12.92 4.93
CA ALA A 479 27.64 -13.69 6.12
C ALA A 479 27.77 -12.84 7.38
N ALA A 480 28.33 -11.62 7.25
CA ALA A 480 28.50 -10.69 8.36
C ALA A 480 27.17 -10.28 9.01
N GLY A 481 26.05 -10.32 8.27
CA GLY A 481 24.72 -10.05 8.82
C GLY A 481 24.22 -11.11 9.79
N LEU A 482 24.84 -12.29 9.85
CA LEU A 482 24.49 -13.31 10.85
C LEU A 482 25.11 -13.06 12.22
N ILE A 483 25.99 -12.05 12.33
CA ILE A 483 26.69 -11.73 13.57
C ILE A 483 26.75 -10.22 13.79
N ASP A 484 25.82 -9.44 13.24
CA ASP A 484 25.87 -7.98 13.33
C ASP A 484 25.08 -7.44 14.54
N GLY A 485 24.39 -8.31 15.28
CA GLY A 485 23.52 -7.93 16.39
C GLY A 485 22.14 -7.46 15.95
N GLU A 486 21.80 -7.58 14.66
CA GLU A 486 20.54 -7.12 14.09
C GLU A 486 19.70 -8.29 13.57
N ALA A 487 18.72 -8.69 14.37
CA ALA A 487 17.78 -9.75 14.02
C ALA A 487 16.81 -9.34 12.91
N GLY A 488 16.50 -10.28 12.02
CA GLY A 488 15.46 -10.12 11.01
C GLY A 488 14.08 -10.09 11.64
N ASN A 489 13.23 -9.21 11.13
CA ASN A 489 11.84 -9.06 11.55
C ASN A 489 10.96 -10.13 10.89
N ARG A 490 9.63 -9.94 10.96
CA ARG A 490 8.69 -10.94 10.45
C ARG A 490 8.68 -11.13 8.92
N PHE A 491 9.30 -10.22 8.19
CA PHE A 491 9.34 -10.23 6.73
C PHE A 491 10.65 -10.86 6.26
N HIS A 492 10.53 -11.94 5.50
CA HIS A 492 11.67 -12.66 4.95
C HIS A 492 12.52 -11.81 3.98
N ASN A 493 12.01 -10.67 3.51
CA ASN A 493 12.64 -9.78 2.55
C ASN A 493 13.08 -8.43 3.14
N ASP A 494 13.19 -8.33 4.46
CA ASP A 494 13.60 -7.10 5.17
C ASP A 494 15.10 -6.77 5.05
N GLY A 495 15.89 -7.63 4.43
CA GLY A 495 17.33 -7.46 4.23
C GLY A 495 18.21 -8.06 5.32
N TYR A 496 17.63 -8.65 6.37
CA TYR A 496 18.36 -9.26 7.48
C TYR A 496 18.45 -10.79 7.36
N TRP A 497 17.51 -11.41 6.64
CA TRP A 497 17.52 -12.85 6.44
C TRP A 497 18.45 -13.32 5.32
N LEU A 498 19.15 -14.42 5.56
CA LEU A 498 19.85 -15.23 4.56
C LEU A 498 19.00 -16.46 4.22
N GLY A 499 18.64 -16.58 2.95
CA GLY A 499 17.79 -17.66 2.43
C GLY A 499 18.57 -18.73 1.68
N PHE A 500 18.28 -20.00 1.96
CA PHE A 500 18.89 -21.18 1.36
C PHE A 500 17.80 -22.09 0.77
N GLU A 501 17.73 -22.17 -0.56
CA GLU A 501 16.74 -22.99 -1.26
C GLU A 501 17.24 -24.43 -1.43
N GLY A 502 16.57 -25.39 -0.79
CA GLY A 502 16.91 -26.81 -0.85
C GLY A 502 18.33 -27.14 -0.36
N ASN A 503 18.97 -26.21 0.36
CA ASN A 503 20.33 -26.34 0.85
C ASN A 503 20.38 -26.05 2.35
N ASP A 504 21.28 -26.76 3.04
CA ASP A 504 21.68 -26.47 4.41
C ASP A 504 22.46 -25.15 4.47
N ALA A 505 22.43 -24.50 5.64
CA ALA A 505 23.35 -23.42 5.96
C ALA A 505 24.46 -23.96 6.88
N GLU A 506 25.72 -23.70 6.56
CA GLU A 506 26.85 -24.04 7.42
C GLU A 506 27.85 -22.88 7.44
N MET A 507 28.28 -22.52 8.63
CA MET A 507 29.14 -21.36 8.89
C MET A 507 30.19 -21.65 9.95
N VAL A 508 31.31 -20.93 9.86
CA VAL A 508 32.36 -20.90 10.87
C VAL A 508 32.57 -19.47 11.33
N ILE A 509 32.40 -19.24 12.62
CA ILE A 509 32.73 -17.99 13.30
C ILE A 509 34.14 -18.13 13.89
N GLU A 510 35.01 -17.16 13.59
CA GLU A 510 36.39 -17.11 14.04
C GLU A 510 36.61 -15.89 14.94
N PHE A 511 37.12 -16.14 16.13
CA PHE A 511 37.62 -15.14 17.06
C PHE A 511 39.14 -14.99 16.93
N GLU A 512 39.68 -13.84 17.31
CA GLU A 512 41.15 -13.63 17.34
C GLU A 512 41.80 -14.42 18.48
N THR A 513 41.10 -14.52 19.61
CA THR A 513 41.50 -15.29 20.79
C THR A 513 40.33 -16.16 21.25
N ALA A 514 40.62 -17.20 22.05
CA ALA A 514 39.56 -18.07 22.55
C ALA A 514 38.60 -17.29 23.46
N VAL A 515 37.29 -17.51 23.25
CA VAL A 515 36.23 -16.89 24.04
C VAL A 515 35.48 -17.96 24.83
N THR A 516 35.06 -17.61 26.04
CA THR A 516 34.14 -18.44 26.81
C THR A 516 32.72 -18.22 26.30
N ALA A 517 31.98 -19.28 26.00
CA ALA A 517 30.56 -19.25 25.65
C ALA A 517 29.78 -20.29 26.45
N ASN A 518 28.55 -19.95 26.80
CA ASN A 518 27.63 -20.83 27.53
C ASN A 518 26.37 -21.15 26.72
N GLU A 519 26.07 -20.32 25.72
CA GLU A 519 24.93 -20.51 24.84
C GLU A 519 25.27 -20.11 23.41
N ILE A 520 24.83 -20.92 22.45
CA ILE A 520 24.80 -20.58 21.04
C ILE A 520 23.35 -20.58 20.57
N THR A 521 22.88 -19.46 20.02
CA THR A 521 21.50 -19.30 19.57
C THR A 521 21.43 -19.02 18.08
N ILE A 522 20.54 -19.69 17.36
CA ILE A 522 20.31 -19.48 15.93
C ILE A 522 18.87 -19.00 15.74
N GLY A 523 18.68 -17.86 15.08
CA GLY A 523 17.35 -17.44 14.65
C GLY A 523 16.98 -18.05 13.31
N ALA A 524 15.75 -18.58 13.23
CA ALA A 524 15.17 -19.05 11.99
C ALA A 524 13.70 -18.66 11.87
N MET A 525 13.22 -18.66 10.62
CA MET A 525 11.84 -18.35 10.26
C MET A 525 11.09 -19.59 9.80
N HIS A 526 9.80 -19.65 10.10
CA HIS A 526 8.81 -20.53 9.52
C HIS A 526 7.71 -19.67 8.90
N ASN A 527 7.57 -19.75 7.58
CA ASN A 527 6.56 -19.02 6.81
C ASN A 527 6.13 -19.90 5.61
N PRO A 528 5.20 -20.84 5.85
CA PRO A 528 4.79 -21.83 4.85
C PRO A 528 4.21 -21.21 3.58
N GLU A 529 3.50 -20.09 3.67
CA GLU A 529 2.97 -19.35 2.50
C GLU A 529 4.07 -19.00 1.49
N ASN A 530 5.31 -18.84 1.97
CA ASN A 530 6.49 -18.52 1.16
C ASN A 530 7.45 -19.72 1.00
N TRP A 531 6.98 -20.94 1.28
CA TRP A 531 7.77 -22.19 1.29
C TRP A 531 8.96 -22.17 2.26
N ILE A 532 8.91 -21.34 3.31
CA ILE A 532 9.95 -21.23 4.33
C ILE A 532 9.59 -22.11 5.52
N PHE A 533 10.50 -22.97 5.95
CA PHE A 533 10.27 -23.89 7.05
C PHE A 533 11.40 -23.80 8.08
N PHE A 534 11.07 -24.10 9.33
CA PHE A 534 12.11 -24.30 10.33
C PHE A 534 13.07 -25.42 9.93
N PRO A 535 14.33 -25.36 10.39
CA PRO A 535 15.30 -26.41 10.13
C PRO A 535 14.85 -27.76 10.70
N SER A 536 15.38 -28.85 10.17
CA SER A 536 15.16 -30.19 10.73
C SER A 536 15.92 -30.37 12.05
N TYR A 537 17.16 -29.86 12.09
CA TYR A 537 18.01 -29.88 13.27
C TYR A 537 19.11 -28.81 13.14
N ILE A 538 19.74 -28.50 14.27
CA ILE A 538 20.92 -27.63 14.34
C ILE A 538 22.05 -28.38 15.03
N GLU A 539 23.26 -28.24 14.51
CA GLU A 539 24.50 -28.83 15.03
C GLU A 539 25.52 -27.72 15.30
N VAL A 540 26.17 -27.78 16.47
CA VAL A 540 27.26 -26.87 16.84
C VAL A 540 28.46 -27.66 17.33
N SER A 541 29.64 -27.32 16.84
CA SER A 541 30.93 -27.81 17.34
C SER A 541 31.93 -26.66 17.40
N TRP A 542 33.02 -26.87 18.13
CA TRP A 542 34.01 -25.81 18.36
C TRP A 542 35.45 -26.34 18.31
N SER A 543 36.40 -25.43 18.10
CA SER A 543 37.82 -25.72 17.96
C SER A 543 38.69 -24.57 18.46
N ASN A 544 39.92 -24.87 18.86
CA ASN A 544 40.95 -23.86 19.15
C ASN A 544 41.96 -23.67 18.00
N ASP A 545 42.11 -24.67 17.13
CA ASP A 545 43.07 -24.66 16.01
C ASP A 545 42.42 -24.47 14.64
N GLY A 546 41.08 -24.53 14.56
CA GLY A 546 40.31 -24.35 13.33
C GLY A 546 40.26 -25.59 12.43
N SER A 547 40.94 -26.68 12.80
CA SER A 547 41.07 -27.92 12.03
C SER A 547 40.44 -29.12 12.74
N THR A 548 40.61 -29.22 14.06
CA THR A 548 40.09 -30.31 14.90
C THR A 548 38.92 -29.79 15.72
N TYR A 549 37.70 -30.22 15.36
CA TYR A 549 36.48 -29.82 16.04
C TYR A 549 36.03 -30.88 17.04
N THR A 550 35.36 -30.45 18.10
CA THR A 550 34.65 -31.34 19.03
C THR A 550 33.54 -32.13 18.32
N PRO A 551 33.09 -33.27 18.88
CA PRO A 551 31.83 -33.87 18.48
C PRO A 551 30.70 -32.84 18.55
N ALA A 552 29.87 -32.78 17.50
CA ALA A 552 28.80 -31.78 17.43
C ALA A 552 27.70 -32.05 18.45
N VAL A 553 27.28 -31.00 19.15
CA VAL A 553 26.05 -30.99 19.94
C VAL A 553 24.89 -30.72 18.98
N LYS A 554 23.87 -31.58 19.02
CA LYS A 554 22.75 -31.55 18.08
C LYS A 554 21.42 -31.32 18.80
N ILE A 555 20.64 -30.37 18.31
CA ILE A 555 19.24 -30.20 18.71
C ILE A 555 18.31 -30.50 17.54
N ALA A 556 17.35 -31.40 17.77
CA ALA A 556 16.26 -31.62 16.83
C ALA A 556 15.27 -30.46 16.95
N VAL A 557 14.83 -29.93 15.82
CA VAL A 557 13.84 -28.86 15.78
C VAL A 557 12.49 -29.49 15.47
N LYS A 558 11.52 -29.27 16.36
CA LYS A 558 10.15 -29.76 16.19
C LYS A 558 9.40 -28.83 15.24
N GLU A 559 8.51 -29.40 14.44
CA GLU A 559 7.53 -28.59 13.71
C GLU A 559 6.68 -27.77 14.70
N PRO A 560 6.30 -26.53 14.35
CA PRO A 560 5.45 -25.72 15.20
C PRO A 560 4.06 -26.34 15.36
N GLU A 561 3.42 -26.11 16.51
CA GLU A 561 2.08 -26.67 16.82
C GLU A 561 1.03 -26.24 15.78
N GLN A 562 1.10 -24.98 15.35
CA GLN A 562 0.29 -24.43 14.26
C GLN A 562 1.11 -24.40 12.97
N ARG A 563 1.12 -25.53 12.26
CA ARG A 563 2.02 -25.76 11.10
C ARG A 563 1.88 -24.77 9.95
N ASN A 564 0.71 -24.14 9.78
CA ASN A 564 0.45 -23.17 8.71
C ASN A 564 0.71 -21.72 9.11
N ASN A 565 1.07 -21.45 10.37
CA ASN A 565 1.23 -20.08 10.84
C ASN A 565 2.65 -19.58 10.61
N TYR A 566 2.78 -18.26 10.52
CA TYR A 566 4.06 -17.60 10.60
C TYR A 566 4.65 -17.80 12.01
N ALA A 567 5.92 -18.16 12.09
CA ALA A 567 6.65 -18.17 13.35
C ALA A 567 8.11 -17.77 13.14
N ARG A 568 8.68 -17.10 14.14
CA ARG A 568 10.12 -16.88 14.27
C ARG A 568 10.56 -17.47 15.58
N GLN A 569 11.61 -18.27 15.56
CA GLN A 569 12.11 -18.91 16.75
C GLN A 569 13.62 -18.81 16.85
N ARG A 570 14.08 -18.67 18.09
CA ARG A 570 15.47 -18.72 18.47
C ARG A 570 15.73 -20.10 19.07
N PHE A 571 16.65 -20.83 18.45
CA PHE A 571 17.02 -22.17 18.85
C PHE A 571 18.34 -22.12 19.60
N SER A 572 18.28 -22.39 20.90
CA SER A 572 19.44 -22.30 21.79
C SER A 572 20.06 -23.67 22.06
N ILE A 573 21.38 -23.73 22.00
CA ILE A 573 22.19 -24.83 22.52
C ILE A 573 22.89 -24.32 23.77
N GLN A 574 22.49 -24.87 24.91
CA GLN A 574 23.06 -24.57 26.22
C GLN A 574 24.20 -25.56 26.49
N GLN A 575 25.41 -25.05 26.61
CA GLN A 575 26.60 -25.84 26.88
C GLN A 575 27.58 -24.97 27.66
N GLU A 576 27.73 -25.27 28.95
CA GLU A 576 28.56 -24.48 29.86
C GLU A 576 30.05 -24.59 29.53
N ASP A 577 30.78 -23.50 29.77
CA ASP A 577 32.24 -23.41 29.76
C ASP A 577 32.91 -23.80 28.42
N ILE A 578 32.25 -23.55 27.28
CA ILE A 578 32.93 -23.68 25.98
C ILE A 578 34.04 -22.63 25.91
N ASN A 579 35.30 -23.06 25.84
CA ASN A 579 36.43 -22.16 25.59
C ASN A 579 37.06 -22.49 24.23
N ALA A 580 36.74 -21.65 23.23
CA ALA A 580 37.11 -21.93 21.85
C ALA A 580 37.36 -20.66 21.03
N ARG A 581 38.17 -20.79 19.99
CA ARG A 581 38.44 -19.72 19.01
C ARG A 581 37.54 -19.83 17.77
N TYR A 582 37.10 -21.03 17.43
CA TYR A 582 36.28 -21.31 16.25
C TYR A 582 34.99 -21.99 16.65
N PHE A 583 33.86 -21.50 16.15
CA PHE A 583 32.55 -22.10 16.33
C PHE A 583 31.97 -22.45 14.96
N LYS A 584 31.68 -23.73 14.74
CA LYS A 584 31.04 -24.22 13.52
C LYS A 584 29.57 -24.49 13.80
N VAL A 585 28.69 -23.89 13.01
CA VAL A 585 27.24 -24.02 13.12
C VAL A 585 26.69 -24.57 11.82
N LYS A 586 25.91 -25.64 11.90
CA LYS A 586 25.19 -26.24 10.78
C LYS A 586 23.69 -26.24 11.07
N VAL A 587 22.93 -25.73 10.12
CA VAL A 587 21.47 -25.62 10.17
C VAL A 587 20.90 -26.45 9.03
N LYS A 588 20.27 -27.58 9.37
CA LYS A 588 19.79 -28.56 8.39
C LYS A 588 18.46 -28.11 7.79
N ASN A 589 18.40 -27.94 6.48
CA ASN A 589 17.16 -27.65 5.77
C ASN A 589 16.29 -28.92 5.69
N VAL A 590 14.97 -28.76 5.63
CA VAL A 590 14.03 -29.85 5.29
C VAL A 590 14.12 -30.28 3.82
N GLU A 591 14.87 -29.52 3.00
CA GLU A 591 15.21 -29.71 1.59
C GLU A 591 14.03 -29.57 0.63
N THR A 592 12.91 -30.21 0.96
CA THR A 592 11.66 -30.16 0.19
C THR A 592 10.47 -29.83 1.09
N CYS A 593 9.45 -29.22 0.50
CA CYS A 593 8.22 -28.88 1.20
C CYS A 593 7.57 -30.16 1.76
N PRO A 594 7.12 -30.14 3.03
CA PRO A 594 6.59 -31.30 3.71
C PRO A 594 5.24 -31.76 3.13
N ALA A 595 4.84 -32.98 3.46
CA ALA A 595 3.68 -33.63 2.84
C ALA A 595 2.34 -32.91 3.06
N TRP A 596 2.23 -32.12 4.13
CA TRP A 596 1.04 -31.33 4.46
C TRP A 596 0.97 -30.00 3.70
N HIS A 597 2.05 -29.57 3.06
CA HIS A 597 2.16 -28.27 2.39
C HIS A 597 1.69 -28.36 0.92
N ASN A 598 1.03 -27.31 0.42
CA ASN A 598 0.53 -27.26 -0.96
C ASN A 598 1.65 -27.37 -2.02
N GLY A 599 2.87 -27.00 -1.66
CA GLY A 599 4.07 -27.14 -2.49
C GLY A 599 4.83 -28.45 -2.32
N LYS A 600 4.23 -29.50 -1.74
CA LYS A 600 4.87 -30.81 -1.44
C LYS A 600 5.81 -31.27 -2.57
N GLY A 601 7.05 -31.61 -2.20
CA GLY A 601 8.07 -32.09 -3.13
C GLY A 601 8.86 -31.01 -3.86
N ASN A 602 8.39 -29.75 -3.88
CA ASN A 602 9.20 -28.62 -4.33
C ASN A 602 10.28 -28.30 -3.29
N LYS A 603 11.34 -27.60 -3.69
CA LYS A 603 12.39 -27.18 -2.77
C LYS A 603 11.83 -26.30 -1.65
N ALA A 604 12.31 -26.53 -0.44
CA ALA A 604 12.00 -25.73 0.73
C ALA A 604 13.07 -24.65 0.96
N TRP A 605 12.64 -23.51 1.48
CA TRP A 605 13.52 -22.46 1.93
C TRP A 605 13.87 -22.64 3.42
N LEU A 606 15.15 -22.48 3.72
CA LEU A 606 15.67 -22.25 5.06
C LEU A 606 16.08 -20.79 5.17
N PHE A 607 15.58 -20.09 6.20
CA PHE A 607 15.91 -18.69 6.46
C PHE A 607 16.53 -18.56 7.85
N ILE A 608 17.71 -17.94 7.92
CA ILE A 608 18.43 -17.61 9.15
C ILE A 608 18.77 -16.13 9.18
N ASP A 609 18.67 -15.48 10.33
CA ASP A 609 18.97 -14.04 10.48
C ASP A 609 20.20 -13.78 11.34
N GLU A 610 20.41 -14.52 12.43
CA GLU A 610 21.46 -14.19 13.41
C GLU A 610 21.89 -15.43 14.21
N VAL A 611 23.20 -15.55 14.46
CA VAL A 611 23.87 -16.61 15.22
C VAL A 611 24.59 -16.00 16.41
N THR A 612 23.95 -16.03 17.57
CA THR A 612 24.45 -15.42 18.79
C THR A 612 25.37 -16.36 19.56
N ILE A 613 26.59 -15.92 19.86
CA ILE A 613 27.50 -16.54 20.85
C ILE A 613 27.42 -15.74 22.16
N ASN A 614 26.99 -16.38 23.24
CA ASN A 614 26.72 -15.79 24.56
C ASN A 614 27.72 -16.23 25.63
#